data_AF-A0A383CYX4-F1
#
_entry.id   AF-A0A383CYX4-F1
#
_cell.length_a   1.000
_cell.length_b   1.000
_cell.length_c   1.000
_cell.angle_alpha   90.00
_cell.angle_beta   90.00
_cell.angle_gamma   90.00
#
_symmetry.space_group_name_H-M   'P 1'
#
loop_
_entity.id
_entity.type
_entity.pdbx_description
1 polymer ?
#
loop_
_entity_poly.entity_id
_entity_poly.type
_entity_poly.pdbx_seq_one_letter_code
_entity_poly.pdbx_strand_id
1 'polypeptide(L)' 'MANAFKNRTLRAVGTSPTDVGAVVASSTETTLIGMTLANITSGVIAVTATLHDGSNTTHIVKDAPIPTGGTL' A
#
# COMPACT_ATOMS: atom_id res chain seq x y z
N MET A 1 20.86 -18.51 -2.30
CA MET A 1 19.95 -17.79 -1.39
C MET A 1 18.70 -17.46 -2.18
N ALA A 2 17.52 -17.96 -1.77
CA ALA A 2 16.28 -17.76 -2.52
C ALA A 2 15.47 -16.63 -1.88
N ASN A 3 15.10 -15.62 -2.67
CA ASN A 3 14.19 -14.58 -2.22
C ASN A 3 12.76 -15.13 -2.26
N ALA A 4 12.05 -15.08 -1.13
CA ALA A 4 10.66 -15.49 -1.06
C ALA A 4 9.76 -14.33 -1.50
N PHE A 5 9.22 -14.41 -2.71
CA PHE A 5 8.18 -13.47 -3.16
C PHE A 5 6.82 -13.95 -2.66
N LYS A 6 6.14 -13.09 -1.91
CA LYS A 6 4.83 -13.39 -1.33
C LYS A 6 3.81 -12.38 -1.84
N ASN A 7 2.61 -12.85 -2.18
CA ASN A 7 1.48 -11.95 -2.38
C ASN A 7 0.85 -11.62 -1.02
N ARG A 8 0.30 -10.41 -0.92
CA ARG A 8 -0.47 -9.97 0.24
C ARG A 8 -1.70 -9.22 -0.25
N THR A 9 -2.81 -9.38 0.46
CA THR A 9 -4.06 -8.70 0.13
C THR A 9 -4.66 -8.16 1.42
N LEU A 10 -4.87 -6.84 1.44
CA LEU A 10 -5.71 -6.18 2.43
C LEU A 10 -7.07 -5.91 1.80
N ARG A 11 -8.13 -6.01 2.59
CA ARG A 11 -9.51 -5.78 2.15
C ARG A 11 -10.15 -4.76 3.06
N ALA A 12 -11.01 -3.90 2.51
CA ALA A 12 -11.72 -2.86 3.24
C ALA A 12 -10.78 -1.95 4.06
N VAL A 13 -9.67 -1.51 3.45
CA VAL A 13 -8.79 -0.50 4.04
C VAL A 13 -9.61 0.80 4.18
N GLY A 14 -9.74 1.26 5.42
CA GLY A 14 -10.50 2.46 5.75
C GLY A 14 -9.73 3.75 5.47
N THR A 15 -10.14 4.83 6.13
CA THR A 15 -9.50 6.15 5.99
C THR A 15 -8.22 6.31 6.83
N SER A 16 -7.94 5.38 7.73
CA SER A 16 -6.71 5.36 8.53
C SER A 16 -5.61 4.58 7.81
N PRO A 17 -4.35 5.06 7.83
CA PRO A 17 -3.21 4.32 7.28
C PRO A 17 -3.17 2.89 7.80
N THR A 18 -3.04 1.92 6.90
CA THR A 18 -2.94 0.50 7.24
C THR A 18 -1.70 -0.06 6.58
N ASP A 19 -0.82 -0.66 7.39
CA ASP A 19 0.39 -1.29 6.87
C ASP A 19 0.07 -2.56 6.08
N VAL A 20 0.65 -2.68 4.89
CA VAL A 20 0.50 -3.86 4.01
C VAL A 20 1.23 -5.11 4.54
N GLY A 21 1.78 -5.03 5.75
CA GLY A 21 2.54 -6.11 6.38
C GLY A 21 3.96 -6.28 5.84
N ALA A 22 4.49 -5.24 5.18
CA ALA A 22 5.88 -5.13 4.77
C ALA A 22 6.74 -4.46 5.87
N VAL A 23 6.43 -4.74 7.14
CA VAL A 23 7.27 -4.29 8.25
C VAL A 23 8.61 -5.01 8.12
N VAL A 24 9.66 -4.24 7.82
CA VAL A 24 11.01 -4.77 7.67
C VAL A 24 11.54 -5.08 9.07
N ALA A 25 11.78 -6.35 9.36
CA ALA A 25 12.38 -6.74 10.63
C ALA A 25 13.81 -6.20 10.71
N SER A 26 14.30 -5.96 11.93
CA SER A 26 15.68 -5.51 12.15
C SER A 26 16.68 -6.43 11.44
N SER A 27 17.68 -5.82 10.78
CA SER A 27 18.72 -6.52 10.01
C SER A 27 18.18 -7.40 8.87
N THR A 28 16.99 -7.12 8.35
CA THR A 28 16.45 -7.76 7.13
C THR A 28 16.19 -6.72 6.05
N GLU A 29 16.16 -7.18 4.81
CA GLU A 29 15.76 -6.36 3.66
C GLU A 29 14.49 -6.97 3.07
N THR A 30 13.47 -6.14 2.83
CA THR A 30 12.23 -6.55 2.16
C THR A 30 11.99 -5.63 0.98
N THR A 31 11.70 -6.22 -0.19
CA THR A 31 11.36 -5.47 -1.41
C THR A 31 9.88 -5.64 -1.70
N LEU A 32 9.17 -4.52 -1.83
CA LEU A 32 7.80 -4.51 -2.35
C LEU A 32 7.86 -4.44 -3.89
N ILE A 33 7.37 -5.49 -4.55
CA ILE A 33 7.37 -5.59 -6.01
C ILE A 33 5.92 -5.45 -6.49
N GLY A 34 5.53 -4.20 -6.75
CA GLY A 34 4.19 -3.85 -7.16
C GLY A 34 3.19 -3.72 -6.00
N MET A 35 2.26 -2.79 -6.16
CA MET A 35 1.09 -2.59 -5.31
C MET A 35 -0.04 -2.11 -6.20
N THR A 36 -1.25 -2.63 -5.95
CA THR A 36 -2.46 -2.20 -6.64
C THR A 36 -3.51 -1.84 -5.61
N LEU A 37 -4.13 -0.68 -5.79
CA LEU A 37 -5.15 -0.15 -4.88
C LEU A 37 -6.48 -0.08 -5.62
N ALA A 38 -7.52 -0.71 -5.09
CA ALA A 38 -8.82 -0.85 -5.76
C ALA A 38 -9.93 -0.14 -4.99
N ASN A 39 -10.78 0.58 -5.73
CA ASN A 39 -11.96 1.21 -5.15
C ASN A 39 -13.16 0.26 -5.20
N ILE A 40 -13.55 -0.24 -4.02
CA ILE A 40 -14.72 -1.12 -3.84
C ILE A 40 -16.00 -0.38 -3.44
N THR A 41 -15.96 0.95 -3.37
CA THR A 41 -17.09 1.80 -2.96
C THR A 41 -17.88 2.32 -4.16
N SER A 42 -19.04 2.92 -3.91
CA SER A 42 -19.93 3.46 -4.94
C SER A 42 -19.62 4.91 -5.36
N GLY A 43 -18.54 5.51 -4.87
CA GLY A 43 -18.12 6.87 -5.22
C GLY A 43 -16.62 6.96 -5.54
N VAL A 44 -16.17 8.08 -6.11
CA VAL A 44 -14.74 8.34 -6.32
C VAL A 44 -14.06 8.51 -4.96
N ILE A 45 -12.93 7.85 -4.75
CA ILE A 45 -12.12 7.97 -3.53
C ILE A 45 -10.77 8.62 -3.85
N ALA A 46 -10.27 9.46 -2.95
CA ALA A 46 -8.91 9.97 -2.99
C ALA A 46 -8.02 9.04 -2.16
N VAL A 47 -6.99 8.46 -2.78
CA VAL A 47 -6.12 7.47 -2.15
C VAL A 47 -4.71 8.04 -2.00
N THR A 48 -4.13 7.78 -0.84
CA THR A 48 -2.74 8.10 -0.51
C THR A 48 -2.01 6.83 -0.12
N ALA A 49 -0.86 6.58 -0.75
CA ALA A 49 0.04 5.49 -0.43
C ALA A 49 1.36 6.08 0.07
N THR A 50 1.84 5.59 1.20
CA THR A 50 3.06 6.10 1.83
C THR A 50 4.06 4.97 2.11
N LEU A 51 5.33 5.34 2.12
CA LEU A 51 6.42 4.53 2.61
C LEU A 51 6.95 5.20 3.88
N HIS A 52 6.98 4.46 4.98
CA HIS A 52 7.58 4.91 6.24
C HIS A 52 8.91 4.17 6.46
N ASP A 53 10.01 4.90 6.64
CA ASP A 53 11.36 4.34 6.81
C ASP A 53 11.77 4.12 8.28
N GLY A 54 10.84 4.33 9.21
CA GLY A 54 11.07 4.31 10.66
C GLY A 54 11.34 5.69 11.27
N SER A 55 11.55 6.72 10.44
CA SER A 55 11.76 8.11 10.85
C SER A 55 10.91 9.10 10.05
N ASN A 56 10.87 8.92 8.73
CA ASN A 56 10.18 9.78 7.78
C ASN A 56 9.06 9.02 7.07
N THR A 57 8.07 9.77 6.63
CA THR A 57 6.98 9.28 5.77
C THR A 57 7.09 9.94 4.41
N THR A 58 7.27 9.13 3.37
CA THR A 58 7.33 9.57 1.98
C THR A 58 6.03 9.22 1.27
N HIS A 59 5.41 10.19 0.60
CA HIS A 59 4.25 9.94 -0.25
C HIS A 59 4.69 9.34 -1.58
N ILE A 60 4.25 8.11 -1.87
CA ILE A 60 4.43 7.46 -3.17
C ILE A 60 3.28 7.84 -4.10
N VAL A 61 2.07 7.91 -3.54
CA VAL A 61 0.86 8.44 -4.16
C VAL A 61 0.23 9.39 -3.17
N LYS A 62 -0.24 10.55 -3.62
CA LYS A 62 -0.92 11.53 -2.76
C LYS A 62 -2.21 11.99 -3.40
N ASP A 63 -3.32 11.77 -2.69
CA ASP A 63 -4.68 12.21 -3.03
C ASP A 63 -5.10 11.88 -4.48
N ALA A 64 -4.67 10.71 -4.98
CA ALA A 64 -4.97 10.29 -6.34
C ALA A 64 -6.42 9.78 -6.43
N PRO A 65 -7.23 10.25 -7.41
CA PRO A 65 -8.61 9.81 -7.55
C PRO A 65 -8.69 8.40 -8.16
N ILE A 66 -9.45 7.51 -7.51
CA ILE A 66 -9.81 6.20 -8.06
C ILE A 66 -11.32 6.16 -8.31
N PRO A 67 -11.77 6.08 -9.59
CA PRO A 67 -13.18 5.91 -9.93
C PRO A 67 -13.77 4.62 -9.37
N THR A 68 -15.11 4.54 -9.30
CA THR A 68 -15.82 3.35 -8.82
C THR A 68 -15.43 2.11 -9.61
N GLY A 69 -15.02 1.03 -8.94
CA GLY A 69 -14.57 -0.20 -9.61
C GLY A 69 -13.22 -0.09 -10.32
N GLY A 70 -12.53 1.05 -10.24
CA GLY A 70 -11.21 1.27 -10.81
C GLY A 70 -10.06 0.88 -9.88
N THR A 71 -8.84 0.97 -10.41
CA THR A 71 -7.60 0.68 -9.68
C THR A 71 -6.48 1.66 -10.05
N LEU A 72 -5.51 1.83 -9.16
CA LEU A 72 -4.16 2.35 -9.45
C LEU A 72 -3.11 1.25 -9.27
#